data_AF-A0A9X3V8V3-F1
#
_entry.id   AF-A0A9X3V8V3-F1
#
_cell.length_a   1.000
_cell.length_b   1.000
_cell.length_c   1.000
_cell.angle_alpha   90.00
_cell.angle_beta   90.00
_cell.angle_gamma   90.00
#
_symmetry.space_group_name_H-M   'P 1'
#
loop_
_entity.id
_entity.type
_entity.pdbx_description
1 polymer ?
#
loop_
_entity_poly.entity_id
_entity_poly.type
_entity_poly.pdbx_seq_one_letter_code
_entity_poly.pdbx_strand_id
1 'polypeptide(L)'
;MWAPSKSAFRAGRVDGSGSAYWDEANIGDASAAFGLNTRAFGANSFAAGDTVSAVGNASVALGINASAQSNQSLAFNGTTTGVRAIAIGSNATSNGDDALALGPSAIAGGLASVAIGPVVAQGSFAVAIGLQNKANANFSVAIGKNAEALHQGSVVLGDGCAGFASDAVRSTANNQFIARGCGGIKLFTSQNLSSGVEVAPGGGSWSALSDRNKKENFADVDPVAVLEKVAALPIQTWNYKTQDTAIRHLGPTAQDFRAAFGLGENDTTINTVDADGAALVAIQGLHTLLREQREMIEQLRAEIERLKQR
;
A
#
# COMPACT_ATOMS: atom_id res chain seq x y z
N MET A 1 -5.15 -12.99 50.14
CA MET A 1 -5.84 -14.29 50.29
C MET A 1 -5.12 -15.32 49.45
N TRP A 2 -4.80 -16.47 50.05
CA TRP A 2 -4.28 -17.65 49.37
C TRP A 2 -5.38 -18.71 49.35
N ALA A 3 -5.62 -19.33 48.19
CA ALA A 3 -6.60 -20.41 48.00
C ALA A 3 -5.87 -21.69 47.60
N PRO A 4 -5.46 -22.54 48.56
CA PRO A 4 -4.61 -23.71 48.31
C PRO A 4 -5.22 -24.71 47.33
N SER A 5 -6.52 -25.00 47.43
CA SER A 5 -7.22 -25.97 46.57
C SER A 5 -7.16 -25.61 45.09
N LYS A 6 -6.98 -24.32 44.78
CA LYS A 6 -6.88 -23.79 43.42
C LYS A 6 -5.48 -23.34 43.05
N SER A 7 -4.48 -23.48 43.94
CA SER A 7 -3.16 -22.87 43.76
C SER A 7 -3.21 -21.37 43.39
N ALA A 8 -4.15 -20.62 43.97
CA ALA A 8 -4.48 -19.26 43.52
C ALA A 8 -4.21 -18.18 44.57
N PHE A 9 -3.72 -17.02 44.13
CA PHE A 9 -3.34 -15.91 45.01
C PHE A 9 -4.11 -14.62 44.70
N ARG A 10 -4.52 -13.89 45.75
CA ARG A 10 -5.22 -12.60 45.65
C ARG A 10 -4.60 -11.59 46.60
N ALA A 11 -4.32 -10.37 46.16
CA ALA A 11 -3.86 -9.28 47.02
C ALA A 11 -4.47 -7.94 46.62
N GLY A 12 -4.83 -7.11 47.59
CA GLY A 12 -5.54 -5.84 47.35
C GLY A 12 -6.93 -5.82 48.00
N ARG A 13 -7.90 -5.21 47.32
CA ARG A 13 -9.24 -4.95 47.86
C ARG A 13 -10.33 -5.23 46.83
N VAL A 14 -11.47 -5.69 47.33
CA VAL A 14 -12.73 -5.77 46.59
C VAL A 14 -13.76 -4.90 47.32
N ASP A 15 -14.51 -4.07 46.60
CA ASP A 15 -15.61 -3.27 47.15
C ASP A 15 -16.98 -3.80 46.69
N GLY A 16 -18.05 -3.04 46.92
CA GLY A 16 -19.41 -3.45 46.56
C GLY A 16 -19.59 -3.81 45.08
N SER A 17 -18.89 -3.13 44.17
CA SER A 17 -18.98 -3.37 42.72
C SER A 17 -18.35 -4.70 42.29
N GLY A 18 -17.36 -5.18 43.04
CA GLY A 18 -16.66 -6.43 42.77
C GLY A 18 -16.96 -7.53 43.78
N SER A 19 -17.93 -7.36 44.68
CA SER A 19 -18.08 -8.13 45.93
C SER A 19 -17.93 -9.65 45.81
N ALA A 20 -18.30 -10.25 44.68
CA ALA A 20 -18.18 -11.68 44.43
C ALA A 20 -16.86 -12.13 43.76
N TYR A 21 -15.97 -11.22 43.33
CA TYR A 21 -14.82 -11.52 42.48
C TYR A 21 -13.80 -12.47 43.13
N TRP A 22 -13.72 -12.49 44.46
CA TRP A 22 -12.84 -13.38 45.22
C TRP A 22 -13.58 -14.49 45.95
N ASP A 23 -14.85 -14.74 45.59
CA ASP A 23 -15.56 -15.94 46.02
C ASP A 23 -14.97 -17.17 45.33
N GLU A 24 -15.12 -18.34 45.96
CA GLU A 24 -14.58 -19.60 45.43
C GLU A 24 -15.01 -19.85 43.98
N ALA A 25 -16.25 -19.53 43.62
CA ALA A 25 -16.77 -19.68 42.26
C ALA A 25 -16.11 -18.75 41.22
N ASN A 26 -15.46 -17.66 41.67
CA ASN A 26 -14.86 -16.65 40.80
C ASN A 26 -13.32 -16.68 40.75
N ILE A 27 -12.71 -17.64 41.45
CA ILE A 27 -11.26 -17.88 41.45
C ILE A 27 -10.94 -18.98 40.44
N GLY A 28 -10.14 -18.67 39.42
CA GLY A 28 -9.60 -19.69 38.50
C GLY A 28 -8.49 -20.54 39.13
N ASP A 29 -8.32 -21.77 38.65
CA ASP A 29 -7.19 -22.61 39.04
C ASP A 29 -5.86 -22.00 38.59
N ALA A 30 -4.81 -22.12 39.39
CA ALA A 30 -3.48 -21.55 39.19
C ALA A 30 -3.49 -20.05 38.79
N SER A 31 -4.47 -19.28 39.30
CA SER A 31 -4.66 -17.88 38.91
C SER A 31 -4.11 -16.90 39.95
N ALA A 32 -3.75 -15.69 39.52
CA ALA A 32 -3.37 -14.62 40.44
C ALA A 32 -4.04 -13.29 40.12
N ALA A 33 -4.51 -12.58 41.17
CA ALA A 33 -5.11 -11.25 41.03
C ALA A 33 -4.57 -10.22 42.03
N PHE A 34 -4.28 -9.00 41.57
CA PHE A 34 -3.67 -7.93 42.38
C PHE A 34 -4.35 -6.57 42.16
N GLY A 35 -4.77 -5.88 43.21
CA GLY A 35 -5.27 -4.49 43.14
C GLY A 35 -6.73 -4.33 43.58
N LEU A 36 -7.45 -3.37 42.99
CA LEU A 36 -8.84 -3.04 43.33
C LEU A 36 -9.80 -3.72 42.35
N ASN A 37 -10.81 -4.43 42.86
CA ASN A 37 -11.87 -5.07 42.06
C ASN A 37 -11.31 -5.91 40.89
N THR A 38 -10.28 -6.71 41.18
CA THR A 38 -9.63 -7.56 40.18
C THR A 38 -10.20 -8.97 40.18
N ARG A 39 -10.46 -9.53 38.99
CA ARG A 39 -11.02 -10.86 38.80
C ARG A 39 -10.16 -11.69 37.86
N ALA A 40 -9.43 -12.66 38.41
CA ALA A 40 -8.75 -13.71 37.63
C ALA A 40 -9.60 -14.99 37.67
N PHE A 41 -10.55 -15.10 36.73
CA PHE A 41 -11.57 -16.16 36.71
C PHE A 41 -11.12 -17.40 35.92
N GLY A 42 -10.44 -17.21 34.78
CA GLY A 42 -9.96 -18.32 33.97
C GLY A 42 -8.85 -19.11 34.64
N ALA A 43 -8.71 -20.39 34.30
CA ALA A 43 -7.57 -21.19 34.75
C ALA A 43 -6.26 -20.62 34.20
N ASN A 44 -5.20 -20.56 35.00
CA ASN A 44 -3.90 -19.94 34.68
C ASN A 44 -3.98 -18.45 34.31
N SER A 45 -5.06 -17.75 34.71
CA SER A 45 -5.24 -16.33 34.38
C SER A 45 -4.49 -15.39 35.34
N PHE A 46 -4.15 -14.21 34.84
CA PHE A 46 -3.50 -13.15 35.61
C PHE A 46 -4.25 -11.83 35.47
N ALA A 47 -4.64 -11.23 36.59
CA ALA A 47 -5.33 -9.93 36.61
C ALA A 47 -4.62 -8.94 37.54
N ALA A 48 -4.22 -7.76 37.07
CA ALA A 48 -3.61 -6.76 37.96
C ALA A 48 -4.00 -5.32 37.61
N GLY A 49 -4.48 -4.57 38.61
CA GLY A 49 -4.82 -3.15 38.48
C GLY A 49 -6.14 -2.76 39.15
N ASP A 50 -6.93 -1.91 38.50
CA ASP A 50 -8.21 -1.39 39.00
C ASP A 50 -9.35 -1.80 38.06
N THR A 51 -10.32 -2.54 38.59
CA THR A 51 -11.52 -2.95 37.85
C THR A 51 -11.14 -3.77 36.61
N VAL A 52 -10.26 -4.76 36.79
CA VAL A 52 -9.77 -5.63 35.70
C VAL A 52 -10.33 -7.04 35.81
N SER A 53 -10.59 -7.68 34.66
CA SER A 53 -11.16 -9.02 34.59
C SER A 53 -10.48 -9.88 33.53
N ALA A 54 -9.77 -10.92 33.97
CA ALA A 54 -9.20 -11.98 33.14
C ALA A 54 -10.12 -13.22 33.21
N VAL A 55 -11.01 -13.37 32.23
CA VAL A 55 -12.07 -14.39 32.21
C VAL A 55 -11.61 -15.66 31.46
N GLY A 56 -10.91 -15.50 30.35
CA GLY A 56 -10.47 -16.65 29.55
C GLY A 56 -9.38 -17.48 30.24
N ASN A 57 -9.26 -18.75 29.88
CA ASN A 57 -8.16 -19.58 30.35
C ASN A 57 -6.83 -19.07 29.79
N ALA A 58 -5.79 -19.02 30.62
CA ALA A 58 -4.48 -18.44 30.32
C ALA A 58 -4.55 -16.99 29.81
N SER A 59 -5.60 -16.25 30.18
CA SER A 59 -5.76 -14.84 29.81
C SER A 59 -5.03 -13.90 30.79
N VAL A 60 -4.67 -12.72 30.29
CA VAL A 60 -3.98 -11.68 31.06
C VAL A 60 -4.73 -10.37 30.93
N ALA A 61 -5.16 -9.79 32.05
CA ALA A 61 -5.82 -8.48 32.10
C ALA A 61 -5.06 -7.52 33.04
N LEU A 62 -4.64 -6.36 32.52
CA LEU A 62 -3.75 -5.44 33.23
C LEU A 62 -4.21 -3.98 33.11
N GLY A 63 -4.00 -3.21 34.17
CA GLY A 63 -4.21 -1.76 34.18
C GLY A 63 -5.58 -1.35 34.71
N ILE A 64 -6.32 -0.50 34.00
CA ILE A 64 -7.60 0.07 34.43
C ILE A 64 -8.69 -0.34 33.44
N ASN A 65 -9.80 -0.88 33.95
CA ASN A 65 -10.95 -1.33 33.14
C ASN A 65 -10.60 -2.36 32.05
N ALA A 66 -9.51 -3.11 32.22
CA ALA A 66 -9.09 -4.11 31.25
C ALA A 66 -9.93 -5.38 31.35
N SER A 67 -10.33 -5.94 30.21
CA SER A 67 -11.17 -7.13 30.14
C SER A 67 -10.64 -8.14 29.11
N ALA A 68 -10.09 -9.25 29.60
CA ALA A 68 -9.61 -10.35 28.75
C ALA A 68 -10.62 -11.50 28.77
N GLN A 69 -11.56 -11.52 27.81
CA GLN A 69 -12.75 -12.39 27.90
C GLN A 69 -12.55 -13.81 27.36
N SER A 70 -11.55 -14.00 26.48
CA SER A 70 -11.35 -15.24 25.73
C SER A 70 -10.01 -15.91 26.04
N ASN A 71 -9.90 -17.19 25.68
CA ASN A 71 -8.73 -17.99 26.02
C ASN A 71 -7.45 -17.41 25.40
N GLN A 72 -6.37 -17.43 26.17
CA GLN A 72 -5.03 -17.00 25.78
C GLN A 72 -4.97 -15.52 25.33
N SER A 73 -5.97 -14.70 25.67
CA SER A 73 -6.02 -13.31 25.26
C SER A 73 -5.29 -12.39 26.25
N LEU A 74 -4.81 -11.25 25.74
CA LEU A 74 -4.14 -10.22 26.54
C LEU A 74 -4.85 -8.89 26.41
N ALA A 75 -5.27 -8.31 27.54
CA ALA A 75 -5.85 -6.98 27.61
C ALA A 75 -5.01 -6.10 28.54
N PHE A 76 -4.50 -4.97 28.05
CA PHE A 76 -3.85 -3.94 28.86
C PHE A 76 -4.57 -2.60 28.63
N ASN A 77 -5.33 -2.11 29.62
CA ASN A 77 -6.26 -0.97 29.48
C ASN A 77 -7.28 -1.10 28.33
N GLY A 78 -7.49 -2.31 27.80
CA GLY A 78 -8.33 -2.58 26.64
C GLY A 78 -9.27 -3.77 26.86
N THR A 79 -9.95 -4.20 25.81
CA THR A 79 -10.87 -5.34 25.84
C THR A 79 -10.54 -6.35 24.74
N THR A 80 -10.50 -7.63 25.09
CA THR A 80 -10.41 -8.71 24.10
C THR A 80 -11.61 -9.64 24.22
N THR A 81 -12.19 -10.01 23.09
CA THR A 81 -13.24 -11.04 22.98
C THR A 81 -12.87 -12.17 22.01
N GLY A 82 -11.84 -11.99 21.17
CA GLY A 82 -11.29 -13.07 20.36
C GLY A 82 -10.31 -13.98 21.12
N VAL A 83 -10.25 -15.25 20.73
CA VAL A 83 -9.25 -16.21 21.25
C VAL A 83 -7.86 -15.80 20.78
N ARG A 84 -6.85 -15.85 21.67
CA ARG A 84 -5.48 -15.38 21.40
C ARG A 84 -5.37 -13.90 20.98
N ALA A 85 -6.44 -13.13 21.14
CA ALA A 85 -6.47 -11.72 20.77
C ALA A 85 -5.66 -10.87 21.76
N ILE A 86 -5.11 -9.75 21.26
CA ILE A 86 -4.33 -8.79 22.05
C ILE A 86 -4.96 -7.41 21.89
N ALA A 87 -5.30 -6.75 23.01
CA ALA A 87 -5.75 -5.37 23.04
C ALA A 87 -4.93 -4.56 24.05
N ILE A 88 -4.20 -3.55 23.58
CA ILE A 88 -3.34 -2.71 24.42
C ILE A 88 -3.66 -1.24 24.14
N GLY A 89 -4.18 -0.53 25.13
CA GLY A 89 -4.51 0.89 25.07
C GLY A 89 -5.95 1.19 25.48
N SER A 90 -6.17 2.42 25.97
CA SER A 90 -7.50 2.87 26.40
C SER A 90 -8.53 2.71 25.28
N ASN A 91 -9.63 2.00 25.55
CA ASN A 91 -10.69 1.66 24.57
C ASN A 91 -10.20 0.83 23.37
N ALA A 92 -9.00 0.26 23.41
CA ALA A 92 -8.56 -0.70 22.40
C ALA A 92 -9.43 -1.96 22.49
N THR A 93 -9.91 -2.45 21.36
CA THR A 93 -10.80 -3.61 21.28
C THR A 93 -10.31 -4.60 20.25
N SER A 94 -10.04 -5.83 20.68
CA SER A 94 -9.68 -6.93 19.79
C SER A 94 -10.73 -8.04 19.85
N ASN A 95 -11.60 -8.10 18.84
CA ASN A 95 -12.74 -9.01 18.77
C ASN A 95 -12.49 -10.23 17.88
N GLY A 96 -11.59 -10.12 16.90
CA GLY A 96 -11.23 -11.24 16.06
C GLY A 96 -10.31 -12.22 16.81
N ASP A 97 -10.46 -13.51 16.54
CA ASP A 97 -9.46 -14.49 16.95
C ASP A 97 -8.10 -14.13 16.34
N ASP A 98 -7.02 -14.32 17.09
CA ASP A 98 -5.65 -13.96 16.69
C ASP A 98 -5.44 -12.48 16.34
N ALA A 99 -6.39 -11.59 16.66
CA ALA A 99 -6.32 -10.19 16.27
C ALA A 99 -5.50 -9.33 17.24
N LEU A 100 -4.87 -8.27 16.71
CA LEU A 100 -4.07 -7.31 17.46
C LEU A 100 -4.64 -5.90 17.34
N ALA A 101 -5.11 -5.34 18.47
CA ALA A 101 -5.45 -3.94 18.61
C ALA A 101 -4.42 -3.24 19.51
N LEU A 102 -3.63 -2.32 18.96
CA LEU A 102 -2.57 -1.61 19.68
C LEU A 102 -2.74 -0.10 19.54
N GLY A 103 -2.98 0.60 20.64
CA GLY A 103 -3.17 2.04 20.71
C GLY A 103 -4.58 2.45 21.14
N PRO A 104 -4.77 3.72 21.52
CA PRO A 104 -6.06 4.20 22.00
C PRO A 104 -7.12 4.10 20.90
N SER A 105 -8.28 3.54 21.25
CA SER A 105 -9.41 3.33 20.33
C SER A 105 -9.09 2.48 19.09
N ALA A 106 -8.02 1.68 19.10
CA ALA A 106 -7.74 0.71 18.06
C ALA A 106 -8.81 -0.39 18.06
N ILE A 107 -9.36 -0.74 16.90
CA ILE A 107 -10.38 -1.79 16.77
C ILE A 107 -9.91 -2.84 15.76
N ALA A 108 -9.56 -4.04 16.24
CA ALA A 108 -9.23 -5.21 15.43
C ALA A 108 -10.40 -6.21 15.51
N GLY A 109 -11.31 -6.14 14.54
CA GLY A 109 -12.57 -6.88 14.53
C GLY A 109 -12.58 -8.15 13.69
N GLY A 110 -11.73 -8.23 12.67
CA GLY A 110 -11.63 -9.41 11.81
C GLY A 110 -10.69 -10.49 12.36
N LEU A 111 -10.89 -11.74 11.95
CA LEU A 111 -9.95 -12.85 12.21
C LEU A 111 -8.53 -12.45 11.81
N ALA A 112 -7.55 -12.63 12.69
CA ALA A 112 -6.14 -12.30 12.48
C ALA A 112 -5.91 -10.87 11.93
N SER A 113 -6.79 -9.93 12.28
CA SER A 113 -6.66 -8.53 11.86
C SER A 113 -5.69 -7.76 12.75
N VAL A 114 -5.08 -6.71 12.20
CA VAL A 114 -4.11 -5.86 12.88
C VAL A 114 -4.59 -4.41 12.81
N ALA A 115 -4.79 -3.78 13.96
CA ALA A 115 -5.13 -2.36 14.10
C ALA A 115 -4.10 -1.69 15.00
N ILE A 116 -3.29 -0.77 14.44
CA ILE A 116 -2.28 -0.02 15.19
C ILE A 116 -2.57 1.49 15.08
N GLY A 117 -2.88 2.11 16.21
CA GLY A 117 -3.37 3.49 16.32
C GLY A 117 -4.90 3.58 16.37
N PRO A 118 -5.48 4.79 16.43
CA PRO A 118 -6.94 5.01 16.40
C PRO A 118 -7.51 4.70 15.00
N VAL A 119 -7.58 3.42 14.68
CA VAL A 119 -7.96 2.85 13.37
C VAL A 119 -8.89 1.66 13.55
N VAL A 120 -9.49 1.22 12.46
CA VAL A 120 -10.42 0.08 12.44
C VAL A 120 -9.98 -0.94 11.38
N ALA A 121 -9.78 -2.18 11.78
CA ALA A 121 -9.54 -3.34 10.91
C ALA A 121 -10.66 -4.37 11.11
N GLN A 122 -11.74 -4.30 10.31
CA GLN A 122 -12.88 -5.23 10.41
C GLN A 122 -12.74 -6.45 9.48
N GLY A 123 -11.97 -6.35 8.41
CA GLY A 123 -11.77 -7.46 7.49
C GLY A 123 -10.94 -8.59 8.10
N SER A 124 -11.24 -9.84 7.74
CA SER A 124 -10.37 -10.96 8.10
C SER A 124 -9.00 -10.78 7.42
N PHE A 125 -7.92 -10.97 8.17
CA PHE A 125 -6.54 -10.72 7.74
C PHE A 125 -6.26 -9.26 7.31
N ALA A 126 -7.11 -8.32 7.73
CA ALA A 126 -6.95 -6.92 7.37
C ALA A 126 -5.89 -6.24 8.25
N VAL A 127 -5.20 -5.24 7.68
CA VAL A 127 -4.17 -4.47 8.38
C VAL A 127 -4.51 -2.98 8.28
N ALA A 128 -4.71 -2.32 9.42
CA ALA A 128 -4.86 -0.88 9.52
C ALA A 128 -3.77 -0.30 10.44
N ILE A 129 -2.99 0.66 9.95
CA ILE A 129 -1.90 1.28 10.71
C ILE A 129 -1.89 2.79 10.51
N GLY A 130 -2.04 3.57 11.58
CA GLY A 130 -1.94 5.03 11.57
C GLY A 130 -3.10 5.74 12.26
N LEU A 131 -3.74 6.70 11.58
CA LEU A 131 -4.77 7.57 12.15
C LEU A 131 -6.03 7.55 11.27
N GLN A 132 -7.18 7.18 11.84
CA GLN A 132 -8.48 7.20 11.15
C GLN A 132 -8.57 6.31 9.90
N ASN A 133 -7.73 5.29 9.81
CA ASN A 133 -7.79 4.31 8.72
C ASN A 133 -8.89 3.28 8.95
N LYS A 134 -9.41 2.74 7.85
CA LYS A 134 -10.41 1.67 7.83
C LYS A 134 -9.99 0.57 6.87
N ALA A 135 -9.63 -0.60 7.39
CA ALA A 135 -9.43 -1.82 6.61
C ALA A 135 -10.64 -2.75 6.82
N ASN A 136 -11.72 -2.50 6.08
CA ASN A 136 -13.03 -3.11 6.32
C ASN A 136 -13.30 -4.37 5.51
N ALA A 137 -12.42 -4.71 4.56
CA ALA A 137 -12.59 -5.86 3.69
C ALA A 137 -11.51 -6.92 3.95
N ASN A 138 -11.81 -8.17 3.61
CA ASN A 138 -10.88 -9.27 3.82
C ASN A 138 -9.57 -9.03 3.03
N PHE A 139 -8.44 -9.36 3.66
CA PHE A 139 -7.09 -9.17 3.11
C PHE A 139 -6.74 -7.72 2.75
N SER A 140 -7.49 -6.73 3.24
CA SER A 140 -7.26 -5.33 2.89
C SER A 140 -6.22 -4.65 3.78
N VAL A 141 -5.49 -3.68 3.23
CA VAL A 141 -4.41 -2.96 3.92
C VAL A 141 -4.65 -1.46 3.82
N ALA A 142 -4.73 -0.76 4.95
CA ALA A 142 -4.92 0.68 5.03
C ALA A 142 -3.85 1.32 5.93
N ILE A 143 -2.91 2.07 5.35
CA ILE A 143 -1.76 2.64 6.07
C ILE A 143 -1.70 4.15 5.88
N GLY A 144 -1.36 4.87 6.95
CA GLY A 144 -1.18 6.32 6.96
C GLY A 144 -2.33 7.06 7.66
N LYS A 145 -2.88 8.10 7.03
CA LYS A 145 -4.02 8.87 7.58
C LYS A 145 -5.20 8.84 6.61
N ASN A 146 -6.41 8.59 7.12
CA ASN A 146 -7.64 8.54 6.34
C ASN A 146 -7.56 7.60 5.10
N ALA A 147 -6.88 6.45 5.23
CA ALA A 147 -6.89 5.40 4.21
C ALA A 147 -8.09 4.46 4.46
N GLU A 148 -8.93 4.24 3.45
CA GLU A 148 -10.09 3.35 3.52
C GLU A 148 -9.99 2.22 2.47
N ALA A 149 -9.53 1.05 2.93
CA ALA A 149 -9.45 -0.19 2.15
C ALA A 149 -10.75 -0.99 2.34
N LEU A 150 -11.73 -0.69 1.49
CA LEU A 150 -13.14 -1.12 1.54
C LEU A 150 -13.47 -2.33 0.65
N HIS A 151 -12.50 -2.79 -0.15
CA HIS A 151 -12.67 -3.88 -1.12
C HIS A 151 -11.65 -4.99 -0.84
N GLN A 152 -12.00 -6.23 -1.19
CA GLN A 152 -11.17 -7.40 -0.87
C GLN A 152 -9.80 -7.29 -1.52
N GLY A 153 -8.73 -7.55 -0.75
CA GLY A 153 -7.36 -7.54 -1.23
C GLY A 153 -6.83 -6.16 -1.67
N SER A 154 -7.55 -5.06 -1.37
CA SER A 154 -7.08 -3.73 -1.72
C SER A 154 -6.02 -3.23 -0.76
N VAL A 155 -5.07 -2.46 -1.29
CA VAL A 155 -4.00 -1.80 -0.54
C VAL A 155 -4.14 -0.30 -0.74
N VAL A 156 -4.32 0.44 0.34
CA VAL A 156 -4.55 1.88 0.34
C VAL A 156 -3.51 2.57 1.22
N LEU A 157 -2.70 3.43 0.60
CA LEU A 157 -1.73 4.28 1.28
C LEU A 157 -2.21 5.74 1.27
N GLY A 158 -2.52 6.27 2.46
CA GLY A 158 -2.96 7.65 2.66
C GLY A 158 -1.86 8.52 3.25
N ASP A 159 -1.67 9.72 2.70
CA ASP A 159 -0.71 10.70 3.23
C ASP A 159 -1.34 11.66 4.27
N GLY A 160 -0.52 12.55 4.81
CA GLY A 160 -0.91 13.50 5.86
C GLY A 160 -1.54 14.81 5.36
N CYS A 161 -1.70 15.04 4.05
CA CYS A 161 -2.19 16.32 3.53
C CYS A 161 -3.67 16.60 3.80
N ALA A 162 -4.43 15.61 4.30
CA ALA A 162 -5.83 15.77 4.66
C ALA A 162 -6.01 16.79 5.80
N GLY A 163 -6.53 17.98 5.45
CA GLY A 163 -6.92 19.04 6.38
C GLY A 163 -8.28 18.82 7.07
N PHE A 164 -9.11 17.89 6.59
CA PHE A 164 -10.45 17.63 7.14
C PHE A 164 -10.78 16.14 7.20
N ALA A 165 -11.70 15.76 8.09
CA ALA A 165 -12.16 14.39 8.31
C ALA A 165 -12.89 13.75 7.10
N SER A 166 -13.24 14.53 6.08
CA SER A 166 -13.90 14.05 4.85
C SER A 166 -12.93 13.61 3.75
N ASP A 167 -11.66 14.04 3.83
CA ASP A 167 -10.66 13.73 2.82
C ASP A 167 -9.99 12.38 3.12
N ALA A 168 -10.45 11.34 2.43
CA ALA A 168 -9.96 9.99 2.56
C ALA A 168 -9.63 9.38 1.20
N VAL A 169 -8.58 8.57 1.18
CA VAL A 169 -8.18 7.77 0.01
C VAL A 169 -8.96 6.46 0.10
N ARG A 170 -9.73 6.12 -0.94
CA ARG A 170 -10.67 4.98 -0.89
C ARG A 170 -10.41 4.01 -2.04
N SER A 171 -10.27 2.73 -1.73
CA SER A 171 -10.33 1.67 -2.75
C SER A 171 -11.69 1.68 -3.46
N THR A 172 -11.72 1.38 -4.76
CA THR A 172 -12.96 1.34 -5.57
C THR A 172 -13.20 0.00 -6.23
N ALA A 173 -12.26 -0.95 -6.11
CA ALA A 173 -12.38 -2.30 -6.64
C ALA A 173 -11.56 -3.31 -5.80
N ASN A 174 -11.88 -4.59 -5.95
CA ASN A 174 -11.09 -5.67 -5.38
C ASN A 174 -9.68 -5.71 -5.98
N ASN A 175 -8.70 -6.16 -5.19
CA ASN A 175 -7.31 -6.39 -5.60
C ASN A 175 -6.62 -5.15 -6.20
N GLN A 176 -6.98 -3.96 -5.73
CA GLN A 176 -6.47 -2.68 -6.21
C GLN A 176 -5.41 -2.11 -5.27
N PHE A 177 -4.34 -1.55 -5.83
CA PHE A 177 -3.42 -0.68 -5.11
C PHE A 177 -3.78 0.80 -5.38
N ILE A 178 -3.95 1.59 -4.32
CA ILE A 178 -4.13 3.05 -4.38
C ILE A 178 -3.16 3.70 -3.41
N ALA A 179 -2.46 4.74 -3.86
CA ALA A 179 -1.66 5.59 -3.01
C ALA A 179 -1.94 7.06 -3.32
N ARG A 180 -1.94 7.91 -2.29
CA ARG A 180 -1.89 9.36 -2.44
C ARG A 180 -0.63 9.92 -1.82
N GLY A 181 0.03 10.82 -2.54
CA GLY A 181 1.07 11.70 -2.02
C GLY A 181 0.86 13.10 -2.56
N CYS A 182 0.32 14.01 -1.75
CA CYS A 182 0.12 15.41 -2.14
C CYS A 182 1.45 16.11 -2.51
N GLY A 183 2.58 15.63 -1.98
CA GLY A 183 3.93 16.07 -2.37
C GLY A 183 4.51 15.36 -3.59
N GLY A 184 3.71 14.55 -4.31
CA GLY A 184 4.17 13.68 -5.38
C GLY A 184 4.48 12.25 -4.93
N ILE A 185 4.76 11.38 -5.89
CA ILE A 185 5.12 9.97 -5.70
C ILE A 185 6.40 9.68 -6.46
N LYS A 186 7.38 9.04 -5.82
CA LYS A 186 8.64 8.63 -6.46
C LYS A 186 8.85 7.13 -6.26
N LEU A 187 9.24 6.43 -7.32
CA LEU A 187 9.58 5.01 -7.31
C LEU A 187 10.98 4.83 -7.87
N PHE A 188 11.93 4.45 -7.01
CA PHE A 188 13.32 4.20 -7.40
C PHE A 188 13.61 2.71 -7.52
N THR A 189 14.42 2.34 -8.49
CA THR A 189 14.78 0.95 -8.81
C THR A 189 16.29 0.69 -8.73
N SER A 190 17.08 1.70 -8.32
CA SER A 190 18.50 1.54 -7.99
C SER A 190 18.84 2.08 -6.59
N GLN A 191 19.84 1.47 -5.95
CA GLN A 191 20.28 1.82 -4.59
C GLN A 191 20.73 3.29 -4.45
N ASN A 192 21.34 3.84 -5.50
CA ASN A 192 21.85 5.21 -5.57
C ASN A 192 20.83 6.22 -6.12
N LEU A 193 19.56 5.81 -6.27
CA LEU A 193 18.45 6.63 -6.78
C LEU A 193 18.70 7.21 -8.18
N SER A 194 19.51 6.54 -8.99
CA SER A 194 19.85 6.95 -10.37
C SER A 194 18.87 6.46 -11.42
N SER A 195 17.89 5.64 -11.05
CA SER A 195 16.86 5.11 -11.96
C SER A 195 15.52 5.00 -11.22
N GLY A 196 14.45 5.34 -11.93
CA GLY A 196 13.10 5.42 -11.35
C GLY A 196 12.15 6.33 -12.12
N VAL A 197 10.96 6.49 -11.55
CA VAL A 197 9.88 7.36 -12.07
C VAL A 197 9.29 8.23 -10.96
N GLU A 198 8.77 9.39 -11.33
CA GLU A 198 8.15 10.36 -10.42
C GLU A 198 6.84 10.91 -10.98
N VAL A 199 5.86 11.14 -10.11
CA VAL A 199 4.72 12.02 -10.36
C VAL A 199 4.88 13.25 -9.45
N ALA A 200 4.95 14.44 -10.04
CA ALA A 200 5.08 15.69 -9.29
C ALA A 200 3.82 16.00 -8.45
N PRO A 201 3.88 16.89 -7.44
CA PRO A 201 2.69 17.41 -6.76
C PRO A 201 1.62 17.89 -7.77
N GLY A 202 0.42 17.32 -7.71
CA GLY A 202 -0.67 17.65 -8.63
C GLY A 202 -0.47 17.20 -10.09
N GLY A 203 0.58 16.43 -10.38
CA GLY A 203 0.87 15.90 -11.72
C GLY A 203 -0.04 14.75 -12.12
N GLY A 204 -0.36 14.67 -13.42
CA GLY A 204 -1.18 13.60 -14.01
C GLY A 204 -0.40 12.56 -14.82
N SER A 205 0.92 12.69 -14.92
CA SER A 205 1.79 11.86 -15.76
C SER A 205 3.06 11.45 -15.03
N TRP A 206 3.61 10.29 -15.41
CA TRP A 206 4.92 9.85 -14.95
C TRP A 206 6.05 10.60 -15.65
N SER A 207 7.06 10.97 -14.89
CA SER A 207 8.34 11.50 -15.34
C SER A 207 9.42 10.45 -15.08
N ALA A 208 9.97 9.87 -16.14
CA ALA A 208 11.14 9.00 -16.02
C ALA A 208 12.39 9.82 -15.66
N LEU A 209 13.21 9.32 -14.74
CA LEU A 209 14.46 9.97 -14.39
C LEU A 209 15.39 10.01 -15.61
N SER A 210 15.76 11.22 -16.04
CA SER A 210 16.52 11.45 -17.28
C SER A 210 17.57 12.57 -17.12
N ASP A 211 18.44 12.45 -16.10
CA ASP A 211 19.52 13.40 -15.83
C ASP A 211 20.81 12.97 -16.56
N ARG A 212 21.48 13.90 -17.26
CA ARG A 212 22.77 13.66 -17.94
C ARG A 212 23.84 13.18 -16.96
N ASN A 213 23.82 13.64 -15.72
CA ASN A 213 24.77 13.23 -14.68
C ASN A 213 24.52 11.80 -14.15
N LYS A 214 23.41 11.18 -14.57
CA LYS A 214 23.02 9.80 -14.22
C LYS A 214 23.10 8.87 -15.43
N LYS A 215 23.64 9.35 -16.55
CA LYS A 215 23.79 8.62 -17.82
C LYS A 215 25.24 8.67 -18.28
N GLU A 216 25.66 7.64 -18.98
CA GLU A 216 27.01 7.49 -19.52
C GLU A 216 26.96 6.76 -20.87
N ASN A 217 28.11 6.61 -21.53
CA ASN A 217 28.25 5.92 -22.82
C ASN A 217 27.39 6.54 -23.95
N PHE A 218 27.36 7.88 -24.02
CA PHE A 218 26.69 8.59 -25.10
C PHE A 218 27.37 8.29 -26.45
N ALA A 219 26.55 7.97 -27.45
CA ALA A 219 26.97 7.77 -28.83
C ALA A 219 26.01 8.49 -29.78
N ASP A 220 26.54 9.02 -30.88
CA ASP A 220 25.74 9.64 -31.92
C ASP A 220 24.97 8.59 -32.72
N VAL A 221 23.81 8.99 -33.24
CA VAL A 221 22.93 8.16 -34.08
C VAL A 221 22.69 8.84 -35.42
N ASP A 222 22.57 8.05 -36.48
CA ASP A 222 22.17 8.55 -37.81
C ASP A 222 20.65 8.78 -37.84
N PRO A 223 20.19 10.04 -37.97
CA PRO A 223 18.76 10.34 -37.94
C PRO A 223 17.98 9.76 -39.13
N VAL A 224 18.60 9.67 -40.32
CA VAL A 224 17.94 9.14 -41.52
C VAL A 224 17.78 7.63 -41.39
N ALA A 225 18.81 6.92 -40.91
CA ALA A 225 18.71 5.48 -40.66
C ALA A 225 17.64 5.14 -39.60
N VAL A 226 17.51 5.96 -38.55
CA VAL A 226 16.45 5.78 -37.55
C VAL A 226 15.06 6.07 -38.14
N LEU A 227 14.92 7.12 -38.96
CA LEU A 227 13.67 7.39 -39.68
C LEU A 227 13.26 6.20 -40.57
N GLU A 228 14.19 5.62 -41.33
CA GLU A 228 13.92 4.46 -42.19
C GLU A 228 13.39 3.28 -41.38
N LYS A 229 13.99 3.01 -40.21
CA LYS A 229 13.51 1.99 -39.28
C LYS A 229 12.11 2.29 -38.76
N VAL A 230 11.82 3.53 -38.38
CA VAL A 230 10.47 3.95 -37.95
C VAL A 230 9.46 3.81 -39.09
N ALA A 231 9.83 4.19 -40.32
CA ALA A 231 8.96 4.10 -41.48
C ALA A 231 8.64 2.64 -41.87
N ALA A 232 9.58 1.72 -41.63
CA ALA A 232 9.39 0.29 -41.86
C ALA A 232 8.70 -0.44 -40.68
N LEU A 233 8.53 0.22 -39.53
CA LEU A 233 8.02 -0.40 -38.32
C LEU A 233 6.52 -0.72 -38.45
N PRO A 234 6.08 -1.97 -38.20
CA PRO A 234 4.67 -2.31 -38.18
C PRO A 234 3.93 -1.55 -37.08
N ILE A 235 3.02 -0.65 -37.46
CA ILE A 235 2.11 0.05 -36.54
C ILE A 235 0.70 -0.52 -36.72
N GLN A 236 0.14 -1.06 -35.65
CA GLN A 236 -1.16 -1.72 -35.66
C GLN A 236 -2.03 -1.23 -34.52
N THR A 237 -3.34 -1.44 -34.63
CA THR A 237 -4.23 -1.30 -33.47
C THR A 237 -4.39 -2.64 -32.77
N TRP A 238 -4.47 -2.63 -31.45
CA TRP A 238 -4.56 -3.85 -30.65
C TRP A 238 -5.31 -3.60 -29.32
N ASN A 239 -5.66 -4.67 -28.62
CA ASN A 239 -6.22 -4.63 -27.26
C ASN A 239 -5.51 -5.68 -26.41
N TYR A 240 -5.45 -5.48 -25.09
CA TYR A 240 -4.97 -6.54 -24.21
C TYR A 240 -5.98 -7.69 -24.18
N LYS A 241 -5.47 -8.93 -24.08
CA LYS A 241 -6.32 -10.15 -24.01
C LYS A 241 -7.30 -10.13 -22.82
N THR A 242 -6.95 -9.43 -21.75
CA THR A 242 -7.74 -9.30 -20.51
C THR A 242 -8.61 -8.04 -20.47
N GLN A 243 -8.58 -7.23 -21.53
CA GLN A 243 -9.34 -5.99 -21.61
C GLN A 243 -10.55 -6.16 -22.52
N ASP A 244 -11.57 -5.33 -22.32
CA ASP A 244 -12.70 -5.21 -23.23
C ASP A 244 -12.23 -4.99 -24.67
N THR A 245 -12.79 -5.76 -25.61
CA THR A 245 -12.43 -5.73 -27.04
C THR A 245 -12.72 -4.41 -27.73
N ALA A 246 -13.63 -3.59 -27.19
CA ALA A 246 -13.93 -2.26 -27.70
C ALA A 246 -12.79 -1.25 -27.43
N ILE A 247 -11.92 -1.52 -26.46
CA ILE A 247 -10.80 -0.63 -26.16
C ILE A 247 -9.64 -0.93 -27.10
N ARG A 248 -9.22 0.09 -27.88
CA ARG A 248 -8.17 -0.04 -28.87
C ARG A 248 -6.99 0.86 -28.51
N HIS A 249 -5.79 0.29 -28.60
CA HIS A 249 -4.50 0.98 -28.53
C HIS A 249 -3.89 1.03 -29.93
N LEU A 250 -2.93 1.93 -30.14
CA LEU A 250 -2.22 2.10 -31.41
C LEU A 250 -0.72 2.13 -31.12
N GLY A 251 0.05 1.27 -31.79
CA GLY A 251 1.50 1.24 -31.65
C GLY A 251 2.12 -0.05 -32.16
N PRO A 252 3.47 -0.17 -32.12
CA PRO A 252 4.17 -1.39 -32.47
C PRO A 252 4.06 -2.43 -31.35
N THR A 253 4.44 -3.67 -31.66
CA THR A 253 4.75 -4.67 -30.63
C THR A 253 6.18 -4.49 -30.11
N ALA A 254 6.47 -4.98 -28.90
CA ALA A 254 7.80 -4.87 -28.31
C ALA A 254 8.85 -5.65 -29.10
N GLN A 255 8.47 -6.80 -29.67
CA GLN A 255 9.33 -7.65 -30.47
C GLN A 255 9.76 -6.95 -31.76
N ASP A 256 8.81 -6.32 -32.47
CA ASP A 256 9.10 -5.57 -33.69
C ASP A 256 9.96 -4.34 -33.39
N PHE A 257 9.63 -3.60 -32.31
CA PHE A 257 10.41 -2.45 -31.87
C PHE A 257 11.85 -2.84 -31.53
N ARG A 258 12.05 -3.91 -30.76
CA ARG A 258 13.38 -4.41 -30.42
C ARG A 258 14.13 -4.93 -31.64
N ALA A 259 13.47 -5.62 -32.57
CA ALA A 259 14.09 -6.08 -33.81
C ALA A 259 14.62 -4.90 -34.66
N ALA A 260 13.89 -3.77 -34.68
CA ALA A 260 14.31 -2.57 -35.40
C ALA A 260 15.44 -1.78 -34.68
N PHE A 261 15.31 -1.56 -33.37
CA PHE A 261 16.17 -0.61 -32.63
C PHE A 261 17.17 -1.25 -31.68
N GLY A 262 16.93 -2.48 -31.21
CA GLY A 262 17.77 -3.15 -30.22
C GLY A 262 17.72 -2.53 -28.82
N LEU A 263 16.72 -1.69 -28.53
CA LEU A 263 16.55 -0.97 -27.25
C LEU A 263 15.70 -1.76 -26.25
N GLY A 264 15.75 -1.35 -24.98
CA GLY A 264 15.01 -1.94 -23.86
C GLY A 264 15.67 -3.15 -23.19
N GLU A 265 15.18 -3.49 -22.00
CA GLU A 265 15.74 -4.54 -21.15
C GLU A 265 15.38 -5.97 -21.62
N ASN A 266 14.27 -6.12 -22.35
CA ASN A 266 13.81 -7.40 -22.92
C ASN A 266 12.97 -7.17 -24.20
N ASP A 267 12.46 -8.24 -24.81
CA ASP A 267 11.69 -8.23 -26.07
C ASP A 267 10.17 -8.20 -25.88
N THR A 268 9.68 -8.06 -24.65
CA THR A 268 8.25 -8.04 -24.31
C THR A 268 7.75 -6.70 -23.78
N THR A 269 8.65 -5.73 -23.59
CA THR A 269 8.33 -4.39 -23.07
C THR A 269 8.96 -3.31 -23.93
N ILE A 270 8.27 -2.18 -24.11
CA ILE A 270 8.82 -0.96 -24.71
C ILE A 270 8.94 0.09 -23.61
N ASN A 271 10.15 0.61 -23.39
CA ASN A 271 10.34 1.75 -22.51
C ASN A 271 9.84 3.02 -23.22
N THR A 272 9.02 3.84 -22.56
CA THR A 272 8.47 5.06 -23.18
C THR A 272 9.57 6.04 -23.59
N VAL A 273 10.68 6.11 -22.84
CA VAL A 273 11.83 6.97 -23.17
C VAL A 273 12.50 6.52 -24.48
N ASP A 274 12.56 5.21 -24.74
CA ASP A 274 13.13 4.68 -25.98
C ASP A 274 12.22 4.95 -27.18
N ALA A 275 10.91 4.76 -27.02
CA ALA A 275 9.93 5.06 -28.06
C ALA A 275 9.91 6.56 -28.41
N ASP A 276 9.90 7.42 -27.40
CA ASP A 276 9.96 8.88 -27.57
C ASP A 276 11.28 9.30 -28.22
N GLY A 277 12.40 8.71 -27.80
CA GLY A 277 13.72 8.94 -28.38
C GLY A 277 13.77 8.58 -29.87
N ALA A 278 13.27 7.40 -30.25
CA ALA A 278 13.19 6.98 -31.65
C ALA A 278 12.32 7.94 -32.48
N ALA A 279 11.19 8.39 -31.95
CA ALA A 279 10.31 9.36 -32.62
C ALA A 279 11.01 10.72 -32.83
N LEU A 280 11.69 11.24 -31.80
CA LEU A 280 12.44 12.50 -31.88
C LEU A 280 13.54 12.44 -32.93
N VAL A 281 14.31 11.35 -32.97
CA VAL A 281 15.39 11.16 -33.95
C VAL A 281 14.82 10.98 -35.36
N ALA A 282 13.70 10.25 -35.52
CA ALA A 282 13.04 10.12 -36.82
C ALA A 282 12.53 11.48 -37.35
N ILE A 283 12.04 12.37 -36.48
CA ILE A 283 11.67 13.74 -36.86
C ILE A 283 12.89 14.51 -37.37
N GLN A 284 14.05 14.35 -36.72
CA GLN A 284 15.31 14.94 -37.21
C GLN A 284 15.70 14.38 -38.59
N GLY A 285 15.60 13.06 -38.78
CA GLY A 285 15.83 12.42 -40.08
C GLY A 285 14.91 12.96 -41.17
N LEU A 286 13.63 13.15 -40.86
CA LEU A 286 12.65 13.67 -41.81
C LEU A 286 12.97 15.12 -42.19
N HIS A 287 13.38 15.93 -41.21
CA HIS A 287 13.82 17.29 -41.45
C HIS A 287 15.05 17.34 -42.38
N THR A 288 16.01 16.44 -42.20
CA THR A 288 17.19 16.32 -43.08
C THR A 288 16.79 16.04 -44.52
N LEU A 289 15.99 15.00 -44.77
CA LEU A 289 15.55 14.65 -46.12
C LEU A 289 14.73 15.77 -46.79
N LEU A 290 13.85 16.45 -46.03
CA LEU A 290 13.07 17.57 -46.56
C LEU A 290 13.95 18.75 -46.98
N ARG A 291 15.03 19.02 -46.26
CA ARG A 291 15.98 20.09 -46.61
C ARG A 291 16.74 19.73 -47.89
N GLU A 292 17.26 18.51 -47.97
CA GLU A 292 17.98 18.02 -49.15
C GLU A 292 17.09 18.03 -50.40
N GLN A 293 15.84 17.59 -50.27
CA GLN A 293 14.87 17.67 -51.37
C GLN A 293 14.60 19.11 -51.81
N ARG A 294 14.51 20.07 -50.87
CA ARG A 294 14.30 21.48 -51.21
C ARG A 294 15.49 22.06 -51.97
N GLU A 295 16.71 21.77 -51.52
CA GLU A 295 17.93 22.19 -52.19
C GLU A 295 18.00 21.63 -53.61
N MET A 296 17.68 20.34 -53.78
CA MET A 296 17.63 19.70 -55.09
C MET A 296 16.56 20.35 -56.00
N ILE A 297 15.38 20.67 -55.48
CA ILE A 297 14.33 21.36 -56.24
C ILE A 297 14.80 22.74 -56.72
N GLU A 298 15.46 23.52 -55.87
CA GLU A 298 15.98 24.85 -56.26
C GLU A 298 17.12 24.75 -57.27
N GLN A 299 18.01 23.76 -57.14
CA GLN A 299 19.04 23.49 -58.15
C GLN A 299 18.43 23.11 -59.50
N LEU A 300 17.43 22.22 -59.52
CA LEU A 300 16.72 21.83 -60.73
C LEU A 300 15.97 23.01 -61.36
N ARG A 301 15.34 23.87 -60.56
CA ARG A 301 14.68 25.09 -61.04
C ARG A 301 15.68 26.06 -61.69
N ALA A 302 16.82 26.29 -61.05
CA ALA A 302 17.87 27.14 -61.59
C ALA A 302 18.42 26.60 -62.92
N GLU A 303 18.59 25.29 -63.04
CA GLU A 303 19.06 24.66 -64.28
C GLU A 303 18.02 24.71 -65.40
N ILE A 304 16.73 24.49 -65.09
CA ILE A 304 15.64 24.64 -66.06
C ILE A 304 15.61 26.08 -66.62
N GLU A 305 15.74 27.09 -65.76
CA GLU A 305 15.77 28.49 -66.22
C GLU A 305 17.00 28.79 -67.10
N ARG A 306 18.16 28.21 -66.80
CA ARG A 306 19.34 28.32 -67.68
C ARG A 306 19.11 27.67 -69.04
N LEU A 307 18.46 26.51 -69.08
CA LEU A 307 18.18 25.80 -70.34
C LEU A 307 17.14 26.53 -71.19
N LYS A 308 16.16 27.20 -70.60
CA LYS A 308 15.17 28.03 -71.32
C LYS A 308 15.75 29.30 -71.95
N GLN A 309 16.90 29.77 -71.47
CA GLN A 309 17.58 30.96 -72.00
C GLN A 309 18.53 30.64 -73.16
N ARG A 310 18.65 29.37 -73.56
CA ARG A 310 19.40 28.90 -74.74
C ARG A 310 18.45 28.64 -75.90
#